data_AF-A0A537E9A5-F1
#
_entry.id   AF-A0A537E9A5-F1
#
_cell.length_a   1.000
_cell.length_b   1.000
_cell.length_c   1.000
_cell.angle_alpha   90.00
_cell.angle_beta   90.00
_cell.angle_gamma   90.00
#
_symmetry.space_group_name_H-M   'P 1'
#
loop_
_entity.id
_entity.type
_entity.pdbx_description
1 polymer ?
#
loop_
_entity_poly.entity_id
_entity_poly.type
_entity_poly.pdbx_seq_one_letter_code
_entity_poly.pdbx_strand_id
1 'polypeptide(L)'
;MFSENWPNAPHRVLRSSVEAAQAFKGEIVGQRRLNASGEMAPAKRFESCVVTRDTTGTLEAMPHWAGESVASVKKIQPAAELINELVSEAEILLHHWK
;
A
#
# COMPACT_ATOMS: atom_id res chain seq x y z
N MET A 1 4.78 11.81 -6.28
CA MET A 1 4.70 10.35 -6.48
C MET A 1 5.73 9.71 -5.58
N PHE A 2 5.45 8.57 -4.96
CA PHE A 2 6.39 7.91 -4.06
C PHE A 2 7.50 7.22 -4.85
N SER A 3 8.58 7.94 -5.12
CA SER A 3 9.71 7.48 -5.93
C SER A 3 11.04 8.10 -5.50
N GLU A 4 11.09 8.75 -4.33
CA GLU A 4 12.37 9.16 -3.75
C GLU A 4 13.23 7.89 -3.62
N ASN A 5 14.42 7.91 -4.23
CA ASN A 5 15.39 6.81 -4.42
C ASN A 5 15.25 5.93 -5.69
N TRP A 6 14.20 6.07 -6.50
CA TRP A 6 14.01 5.30 -7.74
C TRP A 6 13.52 6.19 -8.91
N PRO A 7 14.41 6.93 -9.58
CA PRO A 7 14.01 7.78 -10.70
C PRO A 7 13.39 6.95 -11.84
N ASN A 8 12.31 7.48 -12.43
CA ASN A 8 11.54 6.84 -13.51
C ASN A 8 10.85 5.51 -13.16
N ALA A 9 10.69 5.19 -11.87
CA ALA A 9 9.91 4.04 -11.41
C ALA A 9 8.57 4.52 -10.79
N PRO A 10 7.49 4.67 -11.60
CA PRO A 10 6.20 5.01 -11.06
C PRO A 10 5.61 3.85 -10.24
N HIS A 11 5.70 4.00 -8.93
CA HIS A 11 5.04 3.08 -8.01
C HIS A 11 3.55 3.42 -7.85
N ARG A 12 2.69 2.40 -7.83
CA ARG A 12 1.28 2.55 -7.51
C ARG A 12 1.04 2.47 -6.00
N VAL A 13 0.33 3.46 -5.49
CA VAL A 13 -0.11 3.58 -4.10
C VAL A 13 -1.58 3.97 -4.06
N LEU A 14 -2.21 3.87 -2.90
CA LEU A 14 -3.51 4.47 -2.67
C LEU A 14 -3.50 5.97 -2.98
N ARG A 15 -4.56 6.46 -3.63
CA ARG A 15 -4.74 7.90 -3.92
C ARG A 15 -4.70 8.73 -2.64
N SER A 16 -5.32 8.25 -1.58
CA SER A 16 -5.34 8.90 -0.27
C SER A 16 -3.94 9.13 0.31
N SER A 17 -2.98 8.22 0.06
CA SER A 17 -1.58 8.42 0.45
C SER A 17 -0.92 9.58 -0.28
N VAL A 18 -1.20 9.72 -1.57
CA VAL A 18 -0.67 10.82 -2.38
C VAL A 18 -1.23 12.15 -1.90
N GLU A 19 -2.54 12.22 -1.68
CA GLU A 19 -3.24 13.42 -1.19
C GLU A 19 -2.73 13.82 0.21
N ALA A 20 -2.60 12.86 1.13
CA ALA A 20 -2.05 13.11 2.47
C ALA A 20 -0.59 13.60 2.41
N ALA A 21 0.25 13.00 1.58
CA ALA A 21 1.64 13.43 1.40
C ALA A 21 1.76 14.79 0.67
N GLN A 22 0.79 15.18 -0.15
CA GLN A 22 0.74 16.52 -0.74
C GLN A 22 0.31 17.58 0.28
N ALA A 23 -0.62 17.24 1.17
CA ALA A 23 -1.11 18.14 2.22
C ALA A 23 -0.16 18.28 3.41
N PHE A 24 0.73 17.30 3.63
CA PHE A 24 1.67 17.29 4.75
C PHE A 24 2.68 18.45 4.67
N LYS A 25 2.86 19.16 5.79
CA LYS A 25 3.82 20.26 5.92
C LYS A 25 5.13 19.75 6.52
N GLY A 26 6.20 19.83 5.74
CA GLY A 26 7.55 19.41 6.15
C GLY A 26 8.11 18.28 5.29
N GLU A 27 9.34 17.86 5.61
CA GLU A 27 10.05 16.82 4.87
C GLU A 27 9.97 15.46 5.54
N ILE A 28 9.91 15.41 6.88
CA ILE A 28 9.89 14.16 7.64
C ILE A 28 8.45 13.86 8.06
N VAL A 29 7.89 12.78 7.51
CA VAL A 29 6.52 12.32 7.82
C VAL A 29 6.50 11.38 9.02
N GLY A 30 7.64 10.84 9.43
CA GLY A 30 7.71 9.92 10.57
C GLY A 30 9.07 9.25 10.76
N GLN A 31 9.05 8.08 11.38
CA GLN A 31 10.21 7.22 11.61
C GLN A 31 9.91 5.81 11.11
N ARG A 32 10.90 5.17 10.50
CA ARG A 32 10.81 3.82 9.95
C ARG A 32 12.07 3.03 10.26
N ARG A 33 11.98 1.70 10.25
CA ARG A 33 13.18 0.86 10.31
C ARG A 33 13.80 0.70 8.94
N LEU A 34 15.12 0.81 8.85
CA LEU A 34 15.87 0.48 7.64
C LEU A 34 15.95 -1.04 7.50
N ASN A 35 15.51 -1.59 6.37
CA ASN A 35 15.58 -3.04 6.12
C ASN A 35 17.02 -3.58 6.12
N ALA A 36 18.00 -2.77 5.71
CA ALA A 36 19.39 -3.19 5.57
C ALA A 36 20.14 -3.24 6.92
N SER A 37 19.95 -2.24 7.79
CA SER A 37 20.68 -2.12 9.07
C SER A 37 19.84 -2.45 10.30
N GLY A 38 18.51 -2.46 10.17
CA GLY A 38 17.60 -2.60 11.31
C GLY A 38 17.52 -1.35 12.19
N GLU A 39 18.18 -0.25 11.85
CA GLU A 39 18.15 0.99 12.62
C GLU A 39 16.90 1.81 12.33
N MET A 40 16.50 2.66 13.28
CA MET A 40 15.46 3.65 13.05
C MET A 40 16.02 4.83 12.28
N ALA A 41 15.30 5.26 11.24
CA ALA A 41 15.65 6.43 10.44
C ALA A 41 14.40 7.28 10.13
N PRO A 42 14.57 8.59 9.88
CA PRO A 42 13.48 9.45 9.43
C PRO A 42 12.86 8.92 8.13
N ALA A 43 11.54 8.86 8.09
CA ALA A 43 10.78 8.60 6.87
C ALA A 43 10.51 9.94 6.17
N LYS A 44 10.99 10.08 4.93
CA LYS A 44 10.80 11.31 4.15
C LYS A 44 9.49 11.30 3.36
N ARG A 45 8.95 12.49 3.12
CA ARG A 45 7.74 12.69 2.32
C ARG A 45 7.99 12.29 0.87
N PHE A 46 7.15 11.39 0.35
CA PHE A 46 7.32 10.74 -0.97
C PHE A 46 8.46 9.71 -1.06
N GLU A 47 9.04 9.31 0.07
CA GLU A 47 10.04 8.25 0.09
C GLU A 47 9.44 6.90 -0.29
N SER A 48 10.17 6.14 -1.13
CA SER A 48 9.88 4.74 -1.32
C SER A 48 10.36 3.95 -0.10
N CYS A 49 9.45 3.68 0.83
CA CYS A 49 9.73 2.92 2.04
C CYS A 49 8.69 1.83 2.30
N VAL A 50 9.00 0.91 3.23
CA VAL A 50 8.08 -0.12 3.68
C VAL A 50 7.48 0.33 5.01
N VAL A 51 6.16 0.43 5.05
CA VAL A 51 5.43 0.67 6.31
C VAL A 51 5.34 -0.67 7.05
N THR A 52 5.93 -0.70 8.23
CA THR A 52 6.03 -1.86 9.13
C THR A 52 5.37 -1.55 10.48
N ARG A 53 5.24 -2.55 11.35
CA ARG A 53 4.60 -2.42 12.68
C ARG A 53 5.26 -1.37 13.58
N ASP A 54 6.55 -1.11 13.38
CA ASP A 54 7.36 -0.16 14.14
C ASP A 54 7.51 1.20 13.45
N THR A 55 6.85 1.39 12.31
CA THR A 55 6.75 2.70 11.65
C THR A 55 5.84 3.61 12.47
N THR A 56 6.24 4.87 12.67
CA THR A 56 5.49 5.87 13.45
C THR A 56 5.45 7.21 12.73
N GLY A 57 4.52 8.10 13.12
CA GLY A 57 4.33 9.41 12.53
C GLY A 57 2.99 9.52 11.78
N THR A 58 2.96 10.30 10.70
CA THR A 58 1.77 10.45 9.85
C THR A 58 1.77 9.36 8.79
N LEU A 59 1.26 8.18 9.17
CA LEU A 59 1.25 6.98 8.34
C LEU A 59 0.45 7.17 7.04
N GLU A 60 -0.60 7.98 7.08
CA GLU A 60 -1.43 8.33 5.93
C GLU A 60 -0.59 8.98 4.82
N ALA A 61 0.47 9.72 5.15
CA ALA A 61 1.38 10.37 4.20
C ALA A 61 2.54 9.46 3.74
N MET A 62 2.51 8.17 4.06
CA MET A 62 3.50 7.16 3.66
C MET A 62 2.96 6.27 2.53
N PRO A 63 3.81 5.53 1.80
CA PRO A 63 3.37 4.76 0.65
C PRO A 63 2.58 3.50 1.06
N HIS A 64 1.25 3.57 0.93
CA HIS A 64 0.39 2.38 0.96
C HIS A 64 0.33 1.77 -0.44
N TRP A 65 1.27 0.86 -0.72
CA TRP A 65 1.38 0.17 -2.00
C TRP A 65 0.11 -0.60 -2.35
N ALA A 66 -0.43 -0.37 -3.55
CA ALA A 66 -1.67 -0.99 -3.98
C ALA A 66 -1.75 -1.11 -5.51
N GLY A 67 -2.28 -2.24 -5.99
CA GLY A 67 -2.65 -2.42 -7.39
C GLY A 67 -4.03 -1.86 -7.72
N GLU A 68 -4.41 -1.86 -8.99
CA GLU A 68 -5.68 -1.31 -9.47
C GLU A 68 -6.91 -2.04 -8.90
N SER A 69 -6.78 -3.34 -8.64
CA SER A 69 -7.85 -4.16 -8.04
C SER A 69 -8.15 -3.82 -6.58
N VAL A 70 -7.38 -2.94 -5.93
CA VAL A 70 -7.63 -2.55 -4.52
C VAL A 70 -9.01 -1.93 -4.32
N ALA A 71 -9.58 -1.32 -5.36
CA ALA A 71 -10.92 -0.75 -5.30
C ALA A 71 -12.01 -1.81 -5.02
N SER A 72 -11.75 -3.08 -5.34
CA SER A 72 -12.67 -4.20 -5.08
C SER A 72 -12.58 -4.74 -3.64
N VAL A 73 -11.57 -4.35 -2.86
CA VAL A 73 -11.43 -4.78 -1.46
C VAL A 73 -12.37 -3.95 -0.58
N LYS A 74 -13.45 -4.56 -0.07
CA LYS A 74 -14.50 -3.86 0.71
C LYS A 74 -14.56 -4.24 2.19
N LYS A 75 -13.98 -5.37 2.57
CA LYS A 75 -14.07 -5.92 3.92
C LYS A 75 -12.83 -6.76 4.23
N ILE A 76 -12.59 -6.97 5.51
CA ILE A 76 -11.64 -7.98 5.99
C ILE A 76 -12.35 -9.33 5.92
N GLN A 77 -11.70 -10.32 5.32
CA GLN A 77 -12.26 -11.66 5.14
C GLN A 77 -11.17 -12.71 5.42
N PRO A 78 -11.51 -13.81 6.12
CA PRO A 78 -10.60 -14.95 6.25
C PRO A 78 -10.17 -15.48 4.88
N ALA A 79 -8.91 -15.87 4.76
CA ALA A 79 -8.37 -16.36 3.49
C ALA A 79 -9.17 -17.56 2.94
N ALA A 80 -9.57 -18.50 3.80
CA ALA A 80 -10.36 -19.65 3.40
C ALA A 80 -11.72 -19.25 2.78
N GLU A 81 -12.40 -18.28 3.38
CA GLU A 81 -13.68 -17.77 2.85
C GLU A 81 -13.48 -17.04 1.53
N LEU A 82 -12.42 -16.23 1.40
CA LEU A 82 -12.11 -15.51 0.16
C LEU A 82 -11.83 -16.47 -1.00
N ILE A 83 -11.04 -17.51 -0.75
CA ILE A 83 -10.76 -18.53 -1.77
C ILE A 83 -12.05 -19.27 -2.15
N ASN A 84 -12.89 -19.63 -1.18
CA ASN A 84 -14.15 -20.31 -1.45
C ASN A 84 -15.10 -19.44 -2.29
N GLU A 85 -15.21 -18.15 -2.00
CA GLU A 85 -15.98 -17.16 -2.78
C GLU A 85 -15.46 -17.10 -4.23
N LEU A 86 -14.16 -16.88 -4.41
CA LEU A 86 -13.53 -16.78 -5.74
C LEU A 86 -13.73 -18.03 -6.60
N VAL A 87 -13.56 -19.23 -6.02
CA VAL A 87 -13.74 -20.49 -6.75
C VAL A 87 -15.20 -20.72 -7.11
N SER A 88 -16.12 -20.53 -6.15
CA SER A 88 -17.56 -20.75 -6.37
C SER A 88 -18.11 -19.81 -7.44
N GLU A 89 -17.73 -18.53 -7.41
CA GLU A 89 -18.14 -17.55 -8.43
C GLU A 89 -17.57 -17.89 -9.80
N ALA A 90 -16.30 -18.31 -9.87
CA ALA A 90 -15.67 -18.72 -11.12
C ALA A 90 -16.35 -19.95 -11.73
N GLU A 91 -16.68 -20.97 -10.93
CA GLU A 91 -17.40 -22.17 -11.38
C GLU A 91 -18.77 -21.82 -11.96
N ILE A 92 -19.54 -20.96 -11.26
CA ILE A 92 -20.83 -20.47 -11.76
C ILE A 92 -20.65 -19.80 -13.13
N LEU A 93 -19.68 -18.89 -13.27
CA LEU A 93 -19.45 -18.18 -14.53
C LEU A 93 -19.05 -19.13 -15.66
N LEU A 94 -18.16 -20.10 -15.40
CA LEU A 94 -17.73 -21.08 -16.39
C LEU A 94 -18.87 -21.99 -16.86
N HIS A 95 -19.78 -22.39 -15.97
CA HIS A 95 -20.93 -23.24 -16.33
C HIS A 95 -22.03 -22.49 -17.10
N HIS A 96 -22.14 -21.17 -16.93
CA HIS A 96 -23.09 -20.34 -17.67
C HIS A 96 -22.52 -19.79 -18.98
N TRP A 97 -21.21 -19.96 -19.23
CA TRP A 97 -20.57 -19.54 -20.46
C TRP A 97 -20.88 -20.56 -21.57
N LYS A 98 -21.90 -20.26 -22.38
CA LYS A 98 -22.21 -20.94 -23.64
C LYS A 98 -21.93 -20.03 -24.82
#